data_AF-A0A3D2ST90-F1
#
_entry.id   AF-A0A3D2ST90-F1
#
_cell.length_a   1.000
_cell.length_b   1.000
_cell.length_c   1.000
_cell.angle_alpha   90.00
_cell.angle_beta   90.00
_cell.angle_gamma   90.00
#
_symmetry.space_group_name_H-M   'P 1'
#
loop_
_entity.id
_entity.type
_entity.pdbx_description
1 polymer ?
#
loop_
_entity_poly.entity_id
_entity_poly.type
_entity_poly.pdbx_seq_one_letter_code
_entity_poly.pdbx_strand_id
1 'polypeptide(L)' 'MLYHLYDIYNASLTPARTAAEFTKQLWENPHFVGSHTYWGRSIAASAELF' A
#
# COMPACT_ATOMS: atom_id res chain seq x y z
N MET A 1 -16.10 -24.43 9.19
CA MET A 1 -15.09 -24.65 8.12
C MET A 1 -14.92 -23.44 7.19
N LEU A 2 -15.99 -22.75 6.80
CA LEU A 2 -15.91 -21.50 5.99
C LEU A 2 -15.14 -20.36 6.67
N TYR A 3 -15.14 -20.29 7.99
CA TYR A 3 -14.46 -19.25 8.76
C TYR A 3 -12.94 -19.26 8.56
N HIS A 4 -12.30 -20.43 8.56
CA HIS A 4 -10.86 -20.55 8.32
C HIS A 4 -10.48 -20.19 6.88
N LEU A 5 -11.36 -20.46 5.91
CA LEU A 5 -11.16 -20.02 4.52
C LEU A 5 -11.20 -18.49 4.41
N TYR A 6 -12.12 -17.83 5.15
CA TYR A 6 -12.17 -16.38 5.24
C TYR A 6 -10.92 -15.80 5.91
N ASP A 7 -10.47 -16.39 7.01
CA ASP A 7 -9.26 -15.95 7.71
C ASP A 7 -8.01 -16.08 6.82
N ILE A 8 -7.89 -17.17 6.05
CA ILE A 8 -6.78 -17.37 5.11
C ILE A 8 -6.84 -16.37 3.95
N TYR A 9 -8.03 -16.12 3.41
CA TYR A 9 -8.22 -15.13 2.36
C TYR A 9 -7.86 -13.73 2.85
N ASN A 10 -8.32 -13.35 4.03
CA ASN A 10 -8.00 -12.08 4.64
C ASN A 10 -6.50 -11.97 4.96
N ALA A 11 -5.90 -13.03 5.50
CA ALA A 11 -4.46 -13.09 5.74
C ALA A 11 -3.65 -12.99 4.44
N SER A 12 -4.18 -13.46 3.31
CA SER A 12 -3.56 -13.32 1.99
C SER A 12 -3.65 -11.93 1.39
N LEU A 13 -4.56 -11.08 1.89
CA LEU A 13 -4.66 -9.66 1.50
C LEU A 13 -3.68 -8.78 2.29
N THR A 14 -3.25 -9.23 3.47
CA THR A 14 -2.27 -8.53 4.31
C THR A 14 -0.98 -8.13 3.58
N PRO A 15 -0.34 -8.97 2.75
CA PRO A 15 0.85 -8.58 1.98
C PRO A 15 0.61 -7.45 0.98
N ALA A 16 -0.57 -7.43 0.35
CA ALA A 16 -0.92 -6.34 -0.56
C ALA A 16 -1.06 -5.02 0.20
N ARG A 17 -1.68 -5.08 1.38
CA ARG A 17 -1.85 -3.93 2.28
C ARG A 17 -0.52 -3.42 2.83
N THR A 18 0.38 -4.31 3.26
CA THR A 18 1.69 -3.89 3.73
C THR A 18 2.55 -3.28 2.61
N ALA A 19 2.49 -3.83 1.39
CA ALA A 19 3.16 -3.23 0.23
C ALA A 19 2.61 -1.83 -0.09
N ALA A 20 1.30 -1.63 0.04
CA ALA A 20 0.66 -0.33 -0.12
C ALA A 20 1.14 0.67 0.95
N GLU A 21 1.25 0.26 2.22
CA GLU A 21 1.79 1.11 3.28
C GLU A 21 3.26 1.49 3.04
N PHE A 22 4.10 0.55 2.62
CA PHE A 22 5.51 0.82 2.30
C PHE A 22 5.66 1.78 1.12
N THR A 23 4.87 1.57 0.06
CA THR A 23 4.90 2.46 -1.11
C THR A 23 4.45 3.86 -0.70
N LYS A 24 3.36 4.00 0.05
CA LYS A 24 2.93 5.28 0.60
C LYS A 24 4.05 5.95 1.40
N GLN A 25 4.64 5.25 2.38
CA GLN A 25 5.70 5.82 3.22
C GLN A 25 6.93 6.27 2.41
N LEU A 26 7.29 5.54 1.37
CA LEU A 26 8.39 5.90 0.48
C LEU A 26 8.06 7.15 -0.34
N TRP A 27 6.86 7.21 -0.91
CA TRP A 27 6.42 8.29 -1.80
C TRP A 27 5.91 9.54 -1.06
N GLU A 28 5.62 9.47 0.23
CA GLU A 28 5.36 10.63 1.10
C GLU A 28 6.62 11.18 1.76
N ASN A 29 7.74 10.45 1.73
CA ASN A 29 8.97 10.87 2.39
C ASN A 29 9.51 12.17 1.76
N PRO A 30 9.60 13.28 2.51
CA PRO A 30 10.05 14.57 1.96
C PRO A 30 11.50 14.55 1.46
N HIS A 31 12.30 13.56 1.89
CA HIS A 31 13.67 13.34 1.41
C HIS A 31 13.75 12.55 0.11
N PHE A 32 12.67 11.95 -0.35
CA PHE A 32 12.63 11.25 -1.62
C PHE A 32 12.28 12.24 -2.75
N VAL A 33 13.19 12.37 -3.72
CA VAL A 33 13.02 13.34 -4.83
C VAL A 33 11.76 13.04 -5.65
N GLY A 34 11.36 11.77 -5.74
CA GLY A 34 10.12 11.36 -6.41
C GLY A 34 8.84 11.89 -5.74
N SER A 35 8.86 12.15 -4.44
CA SER A 35 7.70 12.63 -3.66
C SER A 35 7.24 14.03 -4.06
N HIS A 36 8.17 14.86 -4.54
CA HIS A 36 7.85 16.22 -4.99
C HIS A 36 7.19 16.25 -6.37
N THR A 37 7.30 15.16 -7.14
CA THR A 37 6.74 15.06 -8.48
C THR A 37 5.23 14.77 -8.45
N TYR A 38 4.53 15.17 -9.50
CA TYR A 38 3.10 14.86 -9.67
C TYR A 38 2.86 13.33 -9.73
N TRP A 39 3.75 12.62 -10.42
CA TRP A 39 3.71 11.16 -10.51
C TRP A 39 3.86 10.48 -9.14
N GLY A 40 4.80 10.93 -8.31
CA GLY A 40 4.96 10.36 -6.97
C GLY A 40 3.73 10.53 -6.08
N ARG A 41 3.08 11.70 -6.17
CA ARG A 41 1.80 11.95 -5.48
C ARG A 41 0.67 11.05 -5.99
N SER A 42 0.60 10.80 -7.30
CA SER A 42 -0.40 9.88 -7.86
C SER A 42 -0.16 8.42 -7.45
N ILE A 43 1.09 7.99 -7.32
CA ILE A 43 1.46 6.64 -6.86
C ILE A 43 1.12 6.49 -5.38
N ALA A 44 1.45 7.49 -4.55
CA ALA A 44 1.06 7.51 -3.14
C ALA A 44 -0.47 7.45 -2.97
N ALA A 45 -1.23 8.26 -3.71
CA ALA A 45 -2.69 8.24 -3.68
C ALA A 45 -3.28 6.90 -4.16
N SER A 46 -2.66 6.25 -5.15
CA SER A 46 -3.07 4.92 -5.61
C SER A 46 -2.84 3.84 -4.56
N ALA A 47 -1.79 3.99 -3.74
CA ALA A 47 -1.52 3.09 -2.62
C ALA A 47 -2.56 3.23 -1.50
N GLU A 48 -3.25 4.37 -1.37
CA GLU A 48 -4.33 4.56 -0.37
C GLU A 48 -5.61 3.78 -0.67
N LEU A 49 -5.75 3.23 -1.89
CA LEU A 49 -6.93 2.46 -2.30
C LEU A 49 -6.91 1.00 -1.78
N PHE A 50 -5.81 0.57 -1.16
CA PHE A 50 -5.61 -0.78 -0.62
C PHE A 50 -5.68 -0.81 0.92
#